data_AF-A0A7V3JLL6-F1
#
_entry.id   AF-A0A7V3JLL6-F1
#
_cell.length_a   1.000
_cell.length_b   1.000
_cell.length_c   1.000
_cell.angle_alpha   90.00
_cell.angle_beta   90.00
_cell.angle_gamma   90.00
#
_symmetry.space_group_name_H-M   'P 1'
#
loop_
_entity.id
_entity.type
_entity.pdbx_description
1 polymer ?
#
loop_
_entity_poly.entity_id
_entity_poly.type
_entity_poly.pdbx_seq_one_letter_code
_entity_poly.pdbx_strand_id
1 'polypeptide(L)'
;MPPAGQGILPSQSVGSDQVTDDQMARFAELIYRRAGIRVSLQKKTLLSNRLRRRLRDTGIAGFEEYYRYLSGLRRSHPEWDAFLQEITTHETYLFRDEPQWRWFVREYLPARV
;
A
#
# COMPACT_ATOMS: atom_id res chain seq x y z
N MET A 1 -40.30 1.40 32.90
CA MET A 1 -40.10 0.10 32.25
C MET A 1 -38.92 0.25 31.27
N PRO A 2 -37.73 -0.31 31.55
CA PRO A 2 -36.62 -0.34 30.59
C PRO A 2 -36.65 -1.66 29.80
N PRO A 3 -36.32 -1.68 28.49
CA PRO A 3 -36.08 -2.92 27.80
C PRO A 3 -34.66 -3.45 28.08
N ALA A 4 -34.60 -4.77 28.26
CA ALA A 4 -33.43 -5.57 28.46
C ALA A 4 -32.66 -5.83 27.15
N GLY A 5 -31.34 -6.04 27.28
CA GLY A 5 -30.61 -7.01 26.47
C GLY A 5 -30.07 -6.54 25.12
N GLN A 6 -28.75 -6.30 25.10
CA GLN A 6 -27.81 -6.67 24.03
C GLN A 6 -26.42 -6.39 24.60
N GLY A 7 -25.75 -7.39 25.18
CA GLY A 7 -25.07 -8.41 24.39
C GLY A 7 -23.68 -7.88 24.07
N ILE A 8 -22.78 -7.97 25.05
CA ILE A 8 -21.36 -7.67 24.88
C ILE A 8 -20.84 -8.65 23.82
N LEU A 9 -20.60 -8.18 22.60
CA LEU A 9 -19.88 -8.97 21.61
C LEU A 9 -18.45 -9.17 22.14
N PRO A 10 -17.91 -10.39 22.14
CA PRO A 10 -16.50 -10.59 22.42
C PRO A 10 -15.71 -9.88 21.31
N SER A 11 -14.97 -8.84 21.68
CA SER A 11 -13.97 -8.22 20.82
C SER A 11 -12.93 -9.30 20.48
N GLN A 12 -13.11 -9.93 19.32
CA GLN A 12 -12.13 -10.84 18.73
C GLN A 12 -10.76 -10.16 18.80
N SER A 13 -9.82 -10.85 19.41
CA SER A 13 -8.43 -10.43 19.53
C SER A 13 -7.86 -10.17 18.14
N VAL A 14 -7.78 -8.89 17.77
CA VAL A 14 -7.13 -8.45 16.53
C VAL A 14 -5.67 -8.89 16.64
N GLY A 15 -5.29 -9.86 15.80
CA GLY A 15 -3.90 -10.27 15.64
C GLY A 15 -3.01 -9.06 15.38
N SER A 16 -1.81 -9.06 15.96
CA SER A 16 -0.77 -8.04 15.93
C SER A 16 -1.09 -6.78 15.11
N ASP A 17 -1.19 -5.64 15.79
CA ASP A 17 -1.52 -4.37 15.15
C ASP A 17 -0.49 -3.95 14.08
N GLN A 18 0.68 -4.57 13.97
CA GLN A 18 1.62 -4.31 12.89
C GLN A 18 2.26 -5.58 12.38
N VAL A 19 2.81 -5.52 11.16
CA VAL A 19 3.71 -6.57 10.67
C VAL A 19 4.91 -6.70 11.61
N THR A 20 5.51 -7.88 11.72
CA THR A 20 6.82 -8.03 12.39
C THR A 20 7.93 -7.42 11.55
N ASP A 21 9.13 -7.24 12.11
CA ASP A 21 10.28 -6.73 11.35
C ASP A 21 10.69 -7.69 10.21
N ASP A 22 10.60 -9.00 10.47
CA ASP A 22 10.85 -10.03 9.44
C ASP A 22 9.80 -10.00 8.33
N GLN A 23 8.52 -9.80 8.68
CA GLN A 23 7.46 -9.63 7.68
C GLN A 23 7.66 -8.35 6.88
N MET A 24 8.02 -7.25 7.55
CA MET A 24 8.33 -5.97 6.90
C MET A 24 9.46 -6.13 5.88
N ALA A 25 10.55 -6.81 6.24
CA ALA A 25 11.67 -7.06 5.34
C ALA A 25 11.23 -7.90 4.12
N ARG A 26 10.44 -8.96 4.34
CA ARG A 26 9.92 -9.80 3.25
C ARG A 26 8.97 -9.06 2.31
N PHE A 27 8.08 -8.21 2.84
CA PHE A 27 7.24 -7.35 2.01
C PHE A 27 8.07 -6.32 1.24
N ALA A 28 9.06 -5.68 1.87
CA ALA A 28 9.92 -4.72 1.19
C ALA A 28 10.67 -5.36 0.01
N GLU A 29 11.19 -6.57 0.18
CA GLU A 29 11.84 -7.33 -0.89
C GLU A 29 10.84 -7.72 -1.99
N LEU A 30 9.64 -8.15 -1.61
CA LEU A 30 8.59 -8.47 -2.58
C LEU A 30 8.22 -7.26 -3.44
N ILE A 31 8.08 -6.10 -2.82
CA ILE A 31 7.77 -4.83 -3.47
C ILE A 31 8.92 -4.43 -4.42
N TYR A 32 10.16 -4.56 -3.96
CA TYR A 32 11.33 -4.26 -4.78
C TYR A 32 11.40 -5.14 -6.02
N ARG A 33 11.22 -6.46 -5.88
CA ARG A 33 11.19 -7.40 -7.02
C ARG A 33 10.04 -7.16 -7.99
N ARG A 34 8.94 -6.58 -7.52
CA ARG A 34 7.74 -6.35 -8.33
C ARG A 34 7.75 -5.01 -9.06
N ALA A 35 8.13 -3.93 -8.37
CA ALA A 35 7.98 -2.55 -8.84
C ALA A 35 9.28 -1.74 -8.82
N GLY A 36 10.39 -2.30 -8.32
CA GLY A 36 11.68 -1.58 -8.21
C GLY A 36 11.73 -0.53 -7.11
N ILE A 37 10.69 -0.44 -6.27
CA ILE A 37 10.57 0.57 -5.21
C ILE A 37 11.25 0.04 -3.94
N ARG A 38 12.17 0.83 -3.38
CA ARG A 38 12.77 0.55 -2.07
C ARG A 38 11.91 1.12 -0.96
N VAL A 39 11.38 0.25 -0.11
CA VAL A 39 10.62 0.64 1.08
C VAL A 39 11.54 0.57 2.30
N SER A 40 11.73 1.69 2.98
CA SER A 40 12.49 1.75 4.24
C SER A 40 11.71 1.07 5.37
N LEU A 41 12.41 0.33 6.23
CA LEU A 41 11.86 -0.28 7.45
C LEU A 41 11.23 0.77 8.39
N GLN A 42 11.71 2.02 8.37
CA GLN A 42 11.12 3.13 9.14
C GLN A 42 9.66 3.42 8.74
N LYS A 43 9.23 3.01 7.54
CA LYS A 43 7.85 3.15 7.06
C LYS A 43 6.95 1.97 7.46
N LYS A 44 7.36 1.14 8.43
CA LYS A 44 6.63 -0.04 8.92
C LYS A 44 5.18 0.25 9.29
N THR A 45 4.92 1.31 10.04
CA THR A 45 3.54 1.70 10.42
C THR A 45 2.69 2.01 9.20
N LEU A 46 3.24 2.77 8.23
CA LEU A 46 2.56 3.12 7.00
C LEU A 46 2.21 1.88 6.17
N LEU A 47 3.19 0.99 5.98
CA LEU A 47 2.98 -0.26 5.25
C LEU A 47 1.97 -1.16 5.96
N SER A 48 2.04 -1.27 7.30
CA SER A 48 1.07 -2.04 8.09
C SER A 48 -0.35 -1.54 7.89
N ASN A 49 -0.57 -0.23 7.88
CA ASN A 49 -1.90 0.35 7.68
C ASN A 49 -2.46 0.09 6.28
N ARG A 50 -1.59 0.18 5.26
CA ARG A 50 -1.89 -0.10 3.85
C ARG A 50 -2.20 -1.58 3.64
N LEU A 51 -1.39 -2.48 4.20
CA LEU A 51 -1.65 -3.92 4.18
C LEU A 51 -2.96 -4.28 4.85
N ARG A 52 -3.31 -3.66 6.00
CA ARG A 52 -4.60 -3.91 6.65
C ARG A 52 -5.80 -3.52 5.78
N ARG A 53 -5.70 -2.49 4.95
CA ARG A 53 -6.75 -2.16 3.98
C ARG A 53 -6.94 -3.31 2.99
N ARG A 54 -5.84 -3.82 2.43
CA ARG A 54 -5.87 -5.00 1.53
C ARG A 54 -6.39 -6.28 2.20
N LEU A 55 -6.03 -6.53 3.46
CA LEU A 55 -6.56 -7.67 4.21
C LEU A 55 -8.09 -7.64 4.31
N ARG A 56 -8.67 -6.44 4.57
CA ARG A 56 -10.12 -6.27 4.60
C ARG A 56 -10.76 -6.48 3.22
N ASP A 57 -10.14 -5.94 2.17
CA ASP A 57 -10.68 -6.05 0.81
C ASP A 57 -10.65 -7.49 0.27
N THR A 58 -9.65 -8.27 0.69
CA THR A 58 -9.46 -9.67 0.26
C THR A 58 -10.09 -10.69 1.20
N GLY A 59 -10.50 -10.29 2.40
CA GLY A 59 -11.00 -11.18 3.45
C GLY A 59 -9.93 -12.07 4.09
N ILE A 60 -8.64 -11.80 3.86
CA ILE A 60 -7.52 -12.58 4.42
C ILE A 60 -7.23 -12.10 5.85
N ALA A 61 -7.14 -13.04 6.79
CA ALA A 61 -7.10 -12.72 8.22
C ALA A 61 -5.76 -12.17 8.72
N GLY A 62 -4.64 -12.54 8.08
CA GLY A 62 -3.30 -12.22 8.57
C GLY A 62 -2.31 -11.80 7.49
N PHE A 63 -1.32 -11.02 7.92
CA PHE A 63 -0.24 -10.55 7.04
C PHE A 63 0.57 -11.69 6.42
N GLU A 64 0.79 -12.78 7.16
CA GLU A 64 1.55 -13.93 6.67
C GLU A 64 0.79 -14.71 5.60
N GLU A 65 -0.51 -14.93 5.78
CA GLU A 65 -1.35 -15.55 4.75
C GLU A 65 -1.40 -14.69 3.50
N TYR A 66 -1.52 -13.37 3.66
CA TYR A 66 -1.52 -12.44 2.54
C TYR A 66 -0.19 -12.40 1.80
N TYR A 67 0.94 -12.45 2.52
CA TYR A 67 2.26 -12.57 1.90
C TYR A 67 2.39 -13.85 1.06
N ARG A 68 1.96 -15.00 1.62
CA ARG A 68 1.98 -16.29 0.92
C ARG A 68 1.05 -16.28 -0.29
N TYR A 69 -0.15 -15.71 -0.13
CA TYR A 69 -1.10 -15.51 -1.21
C TYR A 69 -0.45 -14.74 -2.35
N LEU A 70 0.04 -13.51 -2.09
CA LEU A 70 0.72 -12.69 -3.09
C LEU A 70 1.90 -13.42 -3.76
N SER A 71 2.74 -14.09 -2.97
CA SER A 71 3.92 -14.79 -3.48
C SER A 71 3.58 -15.97 -4.40
N GLY A 72 2.41 -16.58 -4.24
CA GLY A 72 1.92 -17.67 -5.10
C GLY A 72 1.19 -17.19 -6.36
N LEU A 73 0.86 -15.89 -6.47
CA LEU A 73 0.13 -15.37 -7.61
C LEU A 73 1.02 -15.24 -8.85
N ARG A 74 0.41 -15.50 -10.00
CA ARG A 74 1.01 -15.12 -11.29
C ARG A 74 1.17 -13.60 -11.35
N ARG A 75 2.21 -13.13 -12.04
CA ARG A 75 2.46 -11.69 -12.25
C ARG A 75 1.31 -10.96 -12.94
N SER A 76 0.42 -11.64 -13.66
CA SER A 76 -0.75 -11.00 -14.30
C SER A 76 -1.98 -10.93 -13.39
N HIS A 77 -1.90 -11.41 -12.15
CA HIS A 77 -3.06 -11.44 -11.27
C HIS A 77 -3.47 -10.02 -10.85
N PRO A 78 -4.77 -9.65 -10.93
CA PRO A 78 -5.25 -8.30 -10.62
C PRO A 78 -4.91 -7.79 -9.21
N GLU A 79 -4.79 -8.71 -8.24
CA GLU A 79 -4.39 -8.35 -6.89
C GLU A 79 -3.04 -7.62 -6.84
N TRP A 80 -2.13 -7.89 -7.77
CA TRP A 80 -0.87 -7.15 -7.81
C TRP A 80 -1.09 -5.66 -8.04
N ASP A 81 -2.02 -5.29 -8.91
CA ASP A 81 -2.31 -3.89 -9.20
C ASP A 81 -2.96 -3.23 -7.99
N ALA A 82 -3.93 -3.90 -7.35
CA ALA A 82 -4.57 -3.40 -6.15
C ALA A 82 -3.60 -3.25 -4.97
N PHE A 83 -2.70 -4.21 -4.78
CA PHE A 83 -1.62 -4.12 -3.80
C PHE A 83 -0.69 -2.95 -4.10
N LEU A 84 -0.21 -2.82 -5.35
CA LEU A 84 0.71 -1.75 -5.75
C LEU A 84 0.09 -0.37 -5.53
N GLN A 85 -1.16 -0.16 -5.94
CA GLN A 85 -1.91 1.09 -5.74
C GLN A 85 -1.94 1.51 -4.25
N GLU A 86 -2.17 0.56 -3.36
CA GLU A 86 -2.23 0.85 -1.92
C GLU A 86 -0.85 1.18 -1.33
N ILE A 87 0.22 0.58 -1.84
CA ILE A 87 1.59 0.79 -1.32
C ILE A 87 2.36 1.94 -2.00
N THR A 88 1.91 2.44 -3.14
CA THR A 88 2.51 3.62 -3.78
C THR A 88 1.96 4.91 -3.18
N THR A 89 2.62 6.04 -3.43
CA THR A 89 2.11 7.35 -3.03
C THR A 89 1.72 8.09 -4.30
N HIS A 90 0.41 8.28 -4.48
CA HIS A 90 -0.17 8.97 -5.64
C HIS A 90 -0.39 10.45 -5.36
N GLU A 91 0.63 11.13 -4.83
CA GLU A 91 0.54 12.56 -4.67
C GLU A 91 0.88 13.20 -6.01
N THR A 92 -0.04 13.98 -6.60
CA THR A 92 0.17 14.75 -7.84
C THR A 92 -0.70 16.01 -7.85
N TYR A 93 -0.22 17.07 -8.48
CA TYR A 93 -0.96 18.32 -8.69
C TYR A 93 -0.44 19.05 -9.93
N LEU A 94 -1.28 19.89 -10.53
CA LEU A 94 -0.93 20.63 -11.74
C LEU A 94 0.23 21.59 -11.47
N PHE A 95 1.15 21.70 -12.43
CA PHE A 95 2.33 22.56 -12.37
C PHE A 95 3.20 22.35 -11.12
N ARG A 96 3.34 21.10 -10.67
CA ARG A 96 4.16 20.72 -9.51
C ARG A 96 5.55 21.32 -9.50
N ASP A 97 6.21 21.28 -10.65
CA ASP A 97 7.55 21.81 -10.84
C ASP A 97 7.51 23.01 -11.80
N GLU A 98 7.08 24.15 -11.28
CA GLU A 98 6.95 25.39 -12.06
C GLU A 98 8.22 25.76 -12.87
N PRO A 99 9.46 25.57 -12.38
CA PRO A 99 10.66 25.82 -13.19
C PRO A 99 10.75 24.93 -14.44
N GLN A 100 10.37 23.65 -14.35
CA GLN A 100 10.35 22.75 -15.51
C GLN A 100 9.32 23.22 -16.54
N TRP A 101 8.16 23.68 -16.07
CA TRP A 101 7.13 24.24 -16.93
C TRP A 101 7.59 25.52 -17.63
N ARG A 102 8.25 26.43 -16.90
CA ARG A 102 8.82 27.66 -17.48
C ARG A 102 9.87 27.36 -18.54
N TRP A 103 10.76 26.40 -18.28
CA TRP A 103 11.77 25.96 -19.24
C TRP A 103 11.12 25.40 -20.52
N PHE A 104 10.14 24.51 -20.35
CA PHE A 104 9.42 23.90 -21.47
C PHE A 104 8.79 24.96 -22.39
N VAL A 105 8.12 25.96 -21.80
CA VAL A 105 7.43 27.01 -22.57
C VAL A 105 8.39 28.04 -23.17
N ARG A 106 9.47 28.41 -22.47
CA ARG A 106 10.35 29.52 -22.89
C ARG A 106 11.53 29.08 -23.74
N GLU A 107 11.98 27.83 -23.60
CA GLU A 107 13.18 27.35 -24.28
C GLU A 107 12.87 26.20 -25.23
N TYR A 108 12.18 25.16 -24.77
CA TYR A 108 11.94 23.98 -25.60
C TYR A 108 10.96 24.25 -26.75
N LEU A 109 9.79 24.83 -26.45
CA LEU A 109 8.76 25.08 -27.48
C LEU A 109 9.25 26.05 -28.58
N PRO A 110 9.84 27.22 -28.28
CA PRO A 110 10.28 28.15 -29.33
C PRO A 110 11.39 27.61 -30.23
N ALA A 111 12.18 26.63 -29.76
CA ALA A 111 13.23 25.99 -30.56
C ALA A 111 12.71 24.91 -31.54
N ARG A 112 11.40 24.62 -31.54
CA ARG A 112 10.77 23.53 -32.32
C ARG A 112 9.64 23.99 -33.23
N VAL A 113 9.27 25.27 -33.17
CA VAL A 113 8.26 25.93 -34.03
C VAL A 113 8.99 26.85 -35.00
#